data_AF-A0A6B3IQ27-F1
#
_entry.id   AF-A0A6B3IQ27-F1
#
_cell.length_a   1.000
_cell.length_b   1.000
_cell.length_c   1.000
_cell.angle_alpha   90.00
_cell.angle_beta   90.00
_cell.angle_gamma   90.00
#
_symmetry.space_group_name_H-M   'P 1'
#
loop_
_entity.id
_entity.type
_entity.pdbx_description
1 polymer ?
#
loop_
_entity_poly.entity_id
_entity_poly.type
_entity_poly.pdbx_seq_one_letter_code
_entity_poly.pdbx_strand_id
1 'polypeptide(L)'
;MKFSTLSEEEFTNYTKKHFKHYTQSIELYNYRNKINHEAHIVGVKNDKNEVIAACLLTEARIFKFYKYFYSHRGPLLDYFDAKLVCYFFKELSKFIYKNRG
;
A
#
# COMPACT_ATOMS: atom_id res chain seq x y z
N MET A 1 13.06 -3.80 9.59
CA MET A 1 11.76 -3.45 8.93
C MET A 1 11.76 -1.98 8.53
N LYS A 2 11.49 -1.67 7.26
CA LYS A 2 11.42 -0.30 6.73
C LYS A 2 10.15 -0.11 5.92
N PHE A 3 9.35 0.91 6.25
CA PHE A 3 8.17 1.28 5.47
C PHE A 3 8.61 2.19 4.31
N SER A 4 8.16 1.89 3.09
CA SER A 4 8.47 2.69 1.91
C SER A 4 7.40 2.55 0.84
N THR A 5 7.46 3.42 -0.16
CA THR A 5 6.85 3.13 -1.46
C THR A 5 7.53 1.90 -2.08
N LEU A 6 6.78 1.13 -2.85
CA LEU A 6 7.29 -0.02 -3.60
C LEU A 6 7.45 0.37 -5.07
N SER A 7 8.37 -0.28 -5.77
CA SER A 7 8.35 -0.26 -7.24
C SER A 7 7.21 -1.13 -7.77
N GLU A 8 6.80 -0.90 -9.01
CA GLU A 8 5.78 -1.74 -9.68
C GLU A 8 6.20 -3.21 -9.72
N GLU A 9 7.49 -3.46 -9.95
CA GLU A 9 8.07 -4.81 -9.98
C GLU A 9 8.02 -5.48 -8.59
N GLU A 10 8.42 -4.75 -7.55
CA GLU A 10 8.37 -5.24 -6.16
C GLU A 10 6.94 -5.59 -5.74
N PHE A 11 5.99 -4.70 -6.05
CA PHE A 11 4.58 -4.92 -5.76
C PHE A 11 4.03 -6.13 -6.52
N THR A 12 4.30 -6.22 -7.83
CA THR A 12 3.84 -7.33 -8.68
C THR A 12 4.40 -8.67 -8.25
N ASN A 13 5.69 -8.73 -7.92
CA ASN A 13 6.34 -9.95 -7.47
C ASN A 13 5.78 -10.43 -6.12
N TYR A 14 5.47 -9.50 -5.22
CA TYR A 14 4.87 -9.82 -3.92
C TYR A 14 3.40 -10.27 -4.07
N THR A 15 2.58 -9.55 -4.84
CA THR A 15 1.15 -9.85 -5.00
C THR A 15 0.90 -11.16 -5.74
N LYS A 16 1.77 -11.54 -6.68
CA LYS A 16 1.71 -12.87 -7.33
C LYS A 16 1.94 -14.02 -6.36
N LYS A 17 2.87 -13.86 -5.42
CA LYS A 17 3.19 -14.90 -4.41
C LYS A 17 2.18 -14.95 -3.28
N HIS A 18 1.62 -13.80 -2.91
CA HIS A 18 0.73 -13.64 -1.75
C HIS A 18 -0.67 -13.19 -2.15
N PHE A 19 -1.17 -13.67 -3.29
CA PHE A 19 -2.46 -13.24 -3.82
C PHE A 19 -3.59 -13.49 -2.83
N LYS A 20 -4.30 -12.42 -2.44
CA LYS A 20 -5.55 -12.51 -1.63
C LYS A 20 -6.75 -11.87 -2.32
N HIS A 21 -6.56 -10.81 -3.09
CA HIS A 21 -7.67 -10.09 -3.72
C HIS A 21 -7.24 -9.41 -5.01
N TYR A 22 -8.08 -9.46 -6.04
CA TYR A 22 -7.81 -8.88 -7.36
C TYR A 22 -7.66 -7.36 -7.36
N THR A 23 -8.16 -6.67 -6.34
CA THR A 23 -7.99 -5.22 -6.18
C THR A 23 -6.60 -4.83 -5.66
N GLN A 24 -5.76 -5.79 -5.28
CA GLN A 24 -4.36 -5.54 -4.93
C GLN A 24 -3.47 -5.93 -6.12
N SER A 25 -3.67 -5.26 -7.26
CA SER A 25 -3.01 -5.57 -8.53
C SER A 25 -2.40 -4.35 -9.19
N ILE A 26 -1.39 -4.59 -10.03
CA ILE A 26 -0.67 -3.52 -10.72
C ILE A 26 -1.55 -2.88 -11.81
N GLU A 27 -2.49 -3.64 -12.36
CA GLU A 27 -3.46 -3.16 -13.35
C GLU A 27 -4.36 -2.08 -12.74
N LEU A 28 -4.85 -2.29 -11.50
CA LEU A 28 -5.65 -1.27 -10.81
C LEU A 28 -4.83 -0.02 -10.47
N TYR A 29 -3.58 -0.18 -10.04
CA TYR A 29 -2.65 0.91 -9.82
C TYR A 29 -2.47 1.76 -11.09
N ASN A 30 -2.14 1.11 -12.21
CA ASN A 30 -1.90 1.77 -13.49
C ASN A 30 -3.16 2.45 -14.02
N TYR A 31 -4.33 1.80 -13.90
CA TYR A 31 -5.61 2.37 -14.29
C TYR A 31 -5.92 3.65 -13.51
N ARG A 32 -5.77 3.64 -12.19
CA ARG A 32 -6.05 4.80 -11.33
C ARG A 32 -5.06 5.94 -11.56
N ASN A 33 -3.78 5.62 -11.77
CA ASN A 33 -2.77 6.63 -12.04
C ASN A 33 -2.91 7.27 -13.43
N LYS A 34 -3.41 6.54 -14.43
CA LYS A 34 -3.72 7.11 -15.73
C LYS A 34 -4.85 8.14 -15.68
N ILE A 35 -5.78 8.02 -14.72
CA ILE A 35 -6.94 8.91 -14.62
C ILE A 35 -6.57 10.18 -13.85
N ASN A 36 -6.12 10.05 -12.59
CA ASN A 36 -5.93 11.20 -11.71
C ASN A 36 -4.61 11.17 -10.92
N HIS A 37 -3.69 10.24 -11.18
CA HIS A 37 -2.48 10.04 -10.35
C HIS A 37 -2.78 9.84 -8.85
N GLU A 38 -3.89 9.14 -8.58
CA GLU A 38 -4.48 8.98 -7.25
C GLU A 38 -4.12 7.64 -6.59
N ALA A 39 -3.20 6.84 -7.12
CA ALA A 39 -2.84 5.54 -6.55
C ALA A 39 -1.41 5.49 -6.03
N HIS A 40 -1.26 4.83 -4.88
CA HIS A 40 0.00 4.65 -4.17
C HIS A 40 0.22 3.17 -3.89
N ILE A 41 1.42 2.67 -4.13
CA ILE A 41 1.86 1.34 -3.68
C ILE A 41 2.87 1.51 -2.54
N VAL A 42 2.51 1.01 -1.37
CA VAL A 42 3.33 1.07 -0.16
C VAL A 42 3.56 -0.32 0.40
N GLY A 43 4.61 -0.47 1.18
CA GLY A 43 4.95 -1.76 1.76
C GLY A 43 6.00 -1.66 2.87
N VAL A 44 6.34 -2.82 3.41
CA VAL A 44 7.41 -2.98 4.38
C VAL A 44 8.45 -3.93 3.82
N LYS A 45 9.72 -3.54 3.89
CA LYS A 45 10.87 -4.38 3.57
C LYS A 45 11.55 -4.85 4.85
N ASN A 46 12.04 -6.08 4.85
CA ASN A 46 12.91 -6.59 5.91
C ASN A 46 14.35 -6.08 5.73
N ASP A 47 15.25 -6.51 6.61
CA ASP A 47 16.64 -6.02 6.62
C ASP A 47 17.47 -6.59 5.45
N LYS A 48 16.93 -7.58 4.72
CA LYS A 48 17.48 -8.13 3.46
C LYS A 48 16.90 -7.44 2.22
N ASN A 49 16.16 -6.34 2.38
CA ASN A 49 15.41 -5.65 1.32
C ASN A 49 14.29 -6.49 0.66
N GLU A 50 13.85 -7.58 1.28
CA GLU A 50 12.74 -8.37 0.78
C GLU A 50 11.41 -7.75 1.23
N VAL A 51 10.44 -7.65 0.32
CA VAL A 51 9.09 -7.17 0.64
C VAL A 51 8.38 -8.20 1.51
N ILE A 52 7.94 -7.79 2.70
CA ILE A 52 7.21 -8.63 3.66
C ILE A 52 5.76 -8.18 3.86
N ALA A 53 5.38 -7.00 3.37
CA ALA A 53 4.01 -6.50 3.31
C ALA A 53 3.85 -5.53 2.13
N ALA A 54 2.68 -5.53 1.51
CA ALA A 54 2.34 -4.64 0.41
C ALA A 54 0.88 -4.17 0.47
N CYS A 55 0.60 -2.96 -0.01
CA CYS A 55 -0.75 -2.43 -0.11
C CYS A 55 -0.85 -1.41 -1.24
N LEU A 56 -1.88 -1.58 -2.07
CA LEU A 56 -2.40 -0.54 -2.95
C LEU A 56 -3.34 0.36 -2.16
N LEU A 57 -3.14 1.67 -2.29
CA LEU A 57 -4.02 2.71 -1.76
C LEU A 57 -4.49 3.59 -2.91
N THR A 58 -5.75 4.03 -2.86
CA THR A 58 -6.22 5.15 -3.69
C THR A 58 -6.58 6.33 -2.82
N GLU A 59 -6.30 7.53 -3.29
CA GLU A 59 -6.74 8.78 -2.69
C GLU A 59 -7.88 9.43 -3.49
N ALA A 60 -8.75 10.18 -2.81
CA ALA A 60 -9.77 11.02 -3.45
C ALA A 60 -9.93 12.33 -2.67
N ARG A 61 -9.99 13.47 -3.35
CA ARG A 61 -10.08 14.79 -2.67
C ARG A 61 -11.41 14.95 -1.93
N ILE A 62 -11.35 15.33 -0.66
CA ILE A 62 -12.49 15.67 0.20
C ILE A 62 -12.27 17.02 0.90
N PHE A 63 -13.37 17.70 1.27
CA PHE A 63 -13.35 18.98 2.02
C PHE A 63 -12.30 20.00 1.54
N LYS A 64 -12.17 20.16 0.21
CA LYS A 64 -11.22 21.04 -0.50
C LYS A 64 -9.73 20.74 -0.32
N PHE A 65 -9.22 20.30 0.83
CA PHE A 65 -7.77 20.14 1.03
C PHE A 65 -7.34 18.79 1.57
N TYR A 66 -8.31 17.99 2.05
CA TYR A 66 -8.08 16.66 2.59
C TYR A 66 -8.24 15.59 1.51
N LYS A 67 -7.79 14.38 1.82
CA LYS A 67 -7.88 13.24 0.94
C LYS A 67 -8.47 12.04 1.68
N TYR A 68 -9.37 11.31 1.06
CA TYR A 68 -9.84 10.03 1.54
C TYR A 68 -8.92 8.94 0.99
N PHE A 69 -8.27 8.17 1.86
CA PHE A 69 -7.46 7.02 1.48
C PHE A 69 -8.23 5.71 1.64
N TYR A 70 -8.17 4.84 0.62
CA TYR A 70 -8.79 3.51 0.65
C TYR A 70 -7.81 2.41 0.25
N SER A 71 -7.75 1.34 1.04
CA SER A 71 -6.79 0.23 0.90
C SER A 71 -7.28 -0.93 0.04
N HIS A 72 -8.44 -0.85 -0.60
CA HIS A 72 -8.91 -1.86 -1.56
C HIS A 72 -8.74 -3.32 -1.10
N ARG A 73 -9.41 -3.73 -0.01
CA ARG A 73 -9.34 -5.08 0.58
C ARG A 73 -7.93 -5.57 0.96
N GLY A 74 -6.92 -4.69 0.92
CA GLY A 74 -5.60 -4.90 1.51
C GLY A 74 -5.55 -4.46 2.98
N PRO A 75 -4.37 -4.52 3.61
CA PRO A 75 -3.06 -4.84 3.05
C PRO A 75 -2.80 -6.36 2.88
N LEU A 76 -1.88 -6.69 1.98
CA LEU A 76 -1.31 -8.02 1.82
C LEU A 76 -0.13 -8.15 2.78
N LEU A 77 -0.35 -8.84 3.90
CA LEU A 77 0.67 -9.18 4.89
C LEU A 77 0.26 -10.44 5.65
N ASP A 78 1.18 -10.96 6.46
CA ASP A 78 0.91 -12.03 7.42
C ASP A 78 0.22 -11.46 8.66
N TYR A 79 -1.04 -11.86 8.86
CA TYR A 79 -1.86 -11.40 9.99
C TYR A 79 -1.55 -12.15 11.29
N PHE A 80 -0.80 -13.26 11.23
CA PHE A 80 -0.33 -13.96 12.43
C PHE A 80 0.92 -13.29 13.03
N ASP A 81 1.65 -12.48 12.25
CA ASP A 81 2.73 -11.64 12.76
C ASP A 81 2.18 -10.32 13.30
N ALA A 82 1.77 -10.32 14.58
CA ALA A 82 1.25 -9.14 15.26
C ALA A 82 2.24 -7.95 15.23
N LYS A 83 3.55 -8.21 15.24
CA LYS A 83 4.57 -7.15 15.21
C LYS A 83 4.59 -6.47 13.84
N LEU A 84 4.51 -7.23 12.76
CA LEU A 84 4.39 -6.70 11.40
C LEU A 84 3.08 -5.92 11.22
N VAL A 85 1.96 -6.46 11.68
CA VAL A 85 0.64 -5.82 11.59
C VAL A 85 0.67 -4.44 12.28
N CYS A 86 1.07 -4.40 13.55
CA CYS A 86 1.14 -3.16 14.31
C CYS A 86 2.11 -2.15 13.68
N TYR A 87 3.27 -2.61 13.20
CA TYR A 87 4.25 -1.75 12.54
C TYR A 87 3.69 -1.16 11.24
N PHE A 88 3.07 -2.00 10.39
CA PHE A 88 2.50 -1.58 9.12
C PHE A 88 1.45 -0.49 9.30
N PHE A 89 0.46 -0.70 10.17
CA PHE A 89 -0.60 0.28 10.37
C PHE A 89 -0.10 1.56 11.04
N LYS A 90 0.87 1.48 11.95
CA LYS A 90 1.50 2.66 12.56
C LYS A 90 2.19 3.55 11.52
N GLU A 91 2.99 2.96 10.63
CA GLU A 91 3.69 3.72 9.59
C GLU A 91 2.74 4.16 8.47
N LEU A 92 1.71 3.36 8.15
CA LEU A 92 0.66 3.75 7.22
C LEU A 92 -0.09 5.01 7.69
N SER A 93 -0.47 5.09 8.97
CA SER A 93 -1.12 6.29 9.52
C SER A 93 -0.25 7.54 9.37
N LYS A 94 1.07 7.42 9.59
CA LYS A 94 2.00 8.55 9.37
C LYS A 94 2.08 8.95 7.90
N PHE A 95 2.09 7.97 7.00
CA PHE A 95 2.07 8.21 5.56
C PHE A 95 0.80 8.96 5.13
N ILE A 96 -0.37 8.51 5.58
CA ILE A 96 -1.67 9.14 5.28
C ILE A 96 -1.69 10.57 5.81
N TYR A 97 -1.31 10.79 7.07
CA TYR A 97 -1.28 12.13 7.68
C TYR A 97 -0.38 13.10 6.90
N LYS A 98 0.82 12.66 6.49
CA LYS A 98 1.75 13.46 5.68
C LYS A 98 1.16 13.85 4.32
N ASN A 99 0.25 13.04 3.77
CA ASN A 99 -0.41 13.27 2.50
C ASN A 99 -1.80 13.95 2.63
N ARG A 100 -2.10 14.55 3.79
CA ARG A 100 -3.39 15.22 4.10
C ARG A 100 -4.59 14.29 4.05
N GLY A 101 -4.37 13.01 4.40
CA GLY A 101 -5.43 12.03 4.55
C GLY A 101 -6.15 12.09 5.89
#